data_AF-A0A139P715-F1
#
_entry.id   AF-A0A139P715-F1
#
_cell.length_a   1.000
_cell.length_b   1.000
_cell.length_c   1.000
_cell.angle_alpha   90.00
_cell.angle_beta   90.00
_cell.angle_gamma   90.00
#
_symmetry.space_group_name_H-M   'P 1'
#
loop_
_entity.id
_entity.type
_entity.pdbx_description
1 polymer ?
#
loop_
_entity_poly.entity_id
_entity_poly.type
_entity_poly.pdbx_seq_one_letter_code
_entity_poly.pdbx_strand_id
1 'polypeptide(L)'
;MKKRIKPILISVIILLSIVGAGIYLYNKITKPNLGPQTTKLYQRGFRLLEEQIGIYIKEHYSGIEKIEFSPIYVTGDDGSSMIDAYVRPTIYDKHGNQATLGVSVKNNLPLSYGLLSHIFLAFDGTGQEVIELMGPGGEEIDVSNSRHLPSEAKLTEAKSTDKNIELLIEDGQLKDVVKDEKGSPEAEIVYNVELKKGE
;
A
#
# COMPACT_ATOMS: atom_id res chain seq x y z
N MET A 1 45.14 -28.74 -29.63
CA MET A 1 44.03 -27.78 -29.41
C MET A 1 43.93 -27.41 -27.93
N LYS A 2 44.52 -26.30 -27.51
CA LYS A 2 44.33 -25.70 -26.16
C LYS A 2 44.61 -24.20 -26.33
N LYS A 3 43.87 -23.34 -25.63
CA LYS A 3 44.11 -21.87 -25.46
C LYS A 3 43.29 -20.87 -26.29
N ARG A 4 41.99 -21.08 -26.52
CA ARG A 4 41.06 -19.95 -26.76
C ARG A 4 39.85 -19.86 -25.82
N ILE A 5 39.64 -20.89 -25.00
CA ILE A 5 38.52 -20.96 -24.03
C ILE A 5 38.78 -20.05 -22.80
N LYS A 6 40.05 -19.86 -22.39
CA LYS A 6 40.40 -19.06 -21.20
C LYS A 6 39.99 -17.57 -21.26
N PRO A 7 40.26 -16.80 -22.32
CA PRO A 7 39.86 -15.38 -22.38
C PRO A 7 38.34 -15.19 -22.51
N ILE A 8 37.66 -16.07 -23.26
CA ILE A 8 36.19 -16.04 -23.40
C ILE A 8 35.54 -16.31 -22.03
N LEU A 9 36.02 -17.32 -21.30
CA LEU A 9 35.52 -17.64 -19.96
C LEU A 9 35.74 -16.48 -18.97
N ILE A 10 36.88 -15.80 -19.01
CA ILE A 10 37.15 -14.62 -18.19
C ILE A 10 36.18 -13.47 -18.55
N SER A 11 35.95 -13.22 -19.85
CA SER A 11 34.98 -12.18 -20.27
C SER A 11 33.54 -12.48 -19.82
N VAL A 12 33.13 -13.75 -19.83
CA VAL A 12 31.81 -14.18 -19.35
C VAL A 12 31.70 -13.98 -17.83
N ILE A 13 32.74 -14.32 -17.06
CA ILE A 13 32.76 -14.11 -15.60
C ILE A 13 32.67 -12.62 -15.26
N ILE A 14 33.39 -11.76 -15.98
CA ILE A 14 33.32 -10.30 -15.77
C ILE A 14 31.92 -9.79 -16.08
N LEU A 15 31.32 -10.22 -17.20
CA LEU A 15 29.97 -9.82 -17.58
C LEU A 15 28.93 -10.25 -16.52
N LEU A 16 28.98 -11.52 -16.06
CA LEU A 16 28.10 -12.01 -15.00
C LEU A 16 28.30 -11.25 -13.68
N SER A 17 29.53 -10.86 -13.37
CA SER A 17 29.84 -10.07 -12.17
C SER A 17 29.25 -8.66 -12.26
N ILE A 18 29.32 -8.00 -13.42
CA ILE A 18 28.71 -6.68 -13.65
C ILE A 18 27.19 -6.77 -13.57
N VAL A 19 26.59 -7.79 -14.18
CA VAL A 19 25.13 -8.03 -14.10
C VAL A 19 24.71 -8.29 -12.65
N GLY A 20 25.44 -9.12 -11.91
CA GLY A 20 25.19 -9.40 -10.51
C GLY A 20 25.31 -8.15 -9.62
N ALA A 21 26.35 -7.33 -9.83
CA ALA A 21 26.52 -6.06 -9.13
C ALA A 21 25.38 -5.07 -9.44
N GLY A 22 24.95 -5.01 -10.70
CA GLY A 22 23.81 -4.20 -11.12
C GLY A 22 22.50 -4.63 -10.45
N ILE A 23 22.21 -5.93 -10.41
CA ILE A 23 21.03 -6.49 -9.74
C ILE A 23 21.09 -6.22 -8.23
N TYR A 24 22.26 -6.38 -7.61
CA TYR A 24 22.45 -6.09 -6.19
C TYR A 24 22.19 -4.62 -5.87
N LEU A 25 22.78 -3.69 -6.64
CA LEU A 25 22.56 -2.25 -6.47
C LEU A 25 21.10 -1.88 -6.70
N TYR A 26 20.48 -2.40 -7.76
CA TYR A 26 19.07 -2.19 -8.05
C TYR A 26 18.18 -2.61 -6.87
N ASN A 27 18.38 -3.84 -6.35
CA ASN A 27 17.61 -4.32 -5.20
C ASN A 27 17.86 -3.47 -3.95
N LYS A 28 19.12 -3.07 -3.70
CA LYS A 28 19.47 -2.24 -2.54
C LYS A 28 18.81 -0.85 -2.58
N ILE A 29 18.62 -0.28 -3.78
CA ILE A 29 18.07 1.06 -3.98
C ILE A 29 16.55 1.03 -4.09
N THR A 30 15.94 -0.06 -4.57
CA THR A 30 14.49 -0.12 -4.85
C THR A 30 13.68 -0.91 -3.83
N LYS A 31 14.27 -1.92 -3.18
CA LYS A 31 13.56 -2.79 -2.23
C LYS A 31 13.83 -2.38 -0.79
N PRO A 32 12.80 -2.41 0.07
CA PRO A 32 13.01 -2.20 1.49
C PRO A 32 13.90 -3.27 2.11
N ASN A 33 14.74 -2.88 3.05
CA ASN A 33 15.63 -3.74 3.80
C ASN A 33 14.91 -4.40 4.99
N LEU A 34 13.83 -5.11 4.72
CA LEU A 34 13.05 -5.84 5.72
C LEU A 34 13.43 -7.33 5.74
N GLY A 35 13.46 -7.91 6.94
CA GLY A 35 13.61 -9.36 7.09
C GLY A 35 12.42 -10.13 6.49
N PRO A 36 12.56 -11.43 6.16
CA PRO A 36 11.48 -12.21 5.56
C PRO A 36 10.19 -12.26 6.39
N GLN A 37 10.31 -12.33 7.72
CA GLN A 37 9.15 -12.33 8.63
C GLN A 37 8.42 -10.99 8.61
N THR A 38 9.15 -9.88 8.75
CA THR A 38 8.59 -8.52 8.69
C THR A 38 7.96 -8.24 7.34
N THR A 39 8.61 -8.67 6.25
CA THR A 39 8.06 -8.54 4.89
C THR A 39 6.68 -9.21 4.80
N LYS A 40 6.57 -10.45 5.28
CA LYS A 40 5.31 -11.20 5.27
C LYS A 40 4.24 -10.54 6.14
N LEU A 41 4.59 -10.06 7.34
CA LEU A 41 3.70 -9.31 8.22
C LEU A 41 3.14 -8.08 7.51
N TYR A 42 3.99 -7.31 6.83
CA TYR A 42 3.57 -6.09 6.11
C TYR A 42 2.65 -6.43 4.96
N GLN A 43 3.00 -7.41 4.12
CA GLN A 43 2.13 -7.83 3.01
C GLN A 43 0.75 -8.26 3.50
N ARG A 44 0.71 -9.02 4.59
CA ARG A 44 -0.54 -9.52 5.15
C ARG A 44 -1.35 -8.41 5.82
N GLY A 45 -0.73 -7.56 6.61
CA GLY A 45 -1.38 -6.43 7.25
C GLY A 45 -1.96 -5.45 6.25
N PHE A 46 -1.13 -5.02 5.29
CA PHE A 46 -1.58 -4.10 4.25
C PHE A 46 -2.63 -4.71 3.34
N ARG A 47 -2.62 -6.03 3.09
CA ARG A 47 -3.74 -6.68 2.39
C ARG A 47 -5.08 -6.43 3.10
N LEU A 48 -5.12 -6.58 4.42
CA LEU A 48 -6.33 -6.35 5.21
C LEU A 48 -6.71 -4.85 5.24
N LEU A 49 -5.72 -3.96 5.29
CA LEU A 49 -5.95 -2.51 5.19
C LEU A 49 -6.52 -2.10 3.82
N GLU A 50 -5.98 -2.63 2.73
CA GLU A 50 -6.49 -2.38 1.38
C GLU A 50 -7.93 -2.89 1.23
N GLU A 51 -8.24 -4.07 1.79
CA GLU A 51 -9.62 -4.58 1.86
C GLU A 51 -10.51 -3.62 2.66
N GLN A 52 -10.07 -3.12 3.81
CA GLN A 52 -10.83 -2.18 4.64
C GLN A 52 -11.17 -0.88 3.89
N ILE A 53 -10.14 -0.21 3.35
CA ILE A 53 -10.30 1.06 2.64
C ILE A 53 -11.10 0.86 1.35
N GLY A 54 -10.77 -0.19 0.58
CA GLY A 54 -11.41 -0.47 -0.70
C GLY A 54 -12.89 -0.79 -0.54
N ILE A 55 -13.25 -1.62 0.44
CA ILE A 55 -14.65 -1.94 0.76
C ILE A 55 -15.37 -0.69 1.22
N TYR A 56 -14.78 0.12 2.11
CA TYR A 56 -15.42 1.36 2.56
C TYR A 56 -15.76 2.30 1.40
N ILE A 57 -14.79 2.61 0.54
CA ILE A 57 -15.02 3.50 -0.61
C ILE A 57 -16.08 2.88 -1.54
N LYS A 58 -15.97 1.58 -1.81
CA LYS A 58 -16.90 0.86 -2.68
C LYS A 58 -18.34 0.86 -2.15
N GLU A 59 -18.54 0.66 -0.86
CA GLU A 59 -19.87 0.57 -0.24
C GLU A 59 -20.48 1.96 0.03
N HIS A 60 -19.66 3.01 0.17
CA HIS A 60 -20.12 4.35 0.59
C HIS A 60 -20.02 5.46 -0.46
N TYR A 61 -19.51 5.16 -1.66
CA TYR A 61 -19.43 6.14 -2.75
C TYR A 61 -19.99 5.57 -4.05
N SER A 62 -21.03 6.23 -4.57
CA SER A 62 -21.51 6.09 -5.94
C SER A 62 -20.60 6.81 -6.93
N GLY A 63 -20.59 6.35 -8.18
CA GLY A 63 -19.82 6.99 -9.27
C GLY A 63 -18.38 6.49 -9.43
N ILE A 64 -17.97 5.50 -8.63
CA ILE A 64 -16.66 4.86 -8.71
C ILE A 64 -16.70 3.74 -9.75
N GLU A 65 -15.67 3.66 -10.58
CA GLU A 65 -15.45 2.57 -11.54
C GLU A 65 -14.40 1.58 -11.02
N LYS A 66 -13.30 2.08 -10.45
CA LYS A 66 -12.19 1.27 -9.97
C LYS A 66 -11.49 1.92 -8.78
N ILE A 67 -10.98 1.11 -7.88
CA ILE A 67 -10.08 1.49 -6.79
C ILE A 67 -8.80 0.69 -6.97
N GLU A 68 -7.65 1.36 -7.06
CA GLU A 68 -6.35 0.72 -7.26
C GLU A 68 -5.37 1.15 -6.19
N PHE A 69 -4.69 0.18 -5.58
CA PHE A 69 -3.69 0.46 -4.56
C PHE A 69 -2.28 0.51 -5.17
N SER A 70 -1.51 1.50 -4.73
CA SER A 70 -0.07 1.53 -4.97
C SER A 70 0.63 0.36 -4.29
N PRO A 71 1.91 0.10 -4.62
CA PRO A 71 2.77 -0.68 -3.73
C PRO A 71 2.77 -0.11 -2.30
N ILE A 72 3.15 -0.95 -1.35
CA ILE A 72 3.44 -0.56 0.03
C ILE A 72 4.79 0.16 0.01
N TYR A 73 4.77 1.47 0.19
CA TYR A 73 5.97 2.27 0.33
C TYR A 73 6.49 2.14 1.76
N VAL A 74 7.78 1.82 1.91
CA VAL A 74 8.46 1.72 3.21
C VAL A 74 9.57 2.75 3.27
N THR A 75 9.61 3.54 4.33
CA THR A 75 10.67 4.54 4.60
C THR A 75 11.36 4.24 5.93
N GLY A 76 12.53 4.84 6.16
CA GLY A 76 13.33 4.62 7.38
C GLY A 76 13.96 3.23 7.51
N ASP A 77 13.95 2.43 6.44
CA ASP A 77 14.51 1.08 6.39
C ASP A 77 16.06 1.07 6.32
N ASP A 78 16.68 2.24 6.22
CA ASP A 78 18.13 2.45 6.23
C ASP A 78 18.73 2.56 7.64
N GLY A 79 17.88 2.52 8.68
CA GLY A 79 18.26 2.62 10.08
C GLY A 79 18.51 4.06 10.56
N SER A 80 18.22 5.07 9.74
CA SER A 80 18.38 6.49 10.10
C SER A 80 17.16 7.09 10.79
N SER A 81 15.98 6.50 10.61
CA SER A 81 14.72 6.95 11.18
C SER A 81 13.84 5.78 11.62
N MET A 82 12.74 6.10 12.30
CA MET A 82 11.68 5.12 12.57
C MET A 82 11.11 4.63 11.23
N ILE A 83 10.88 3.33 11.13
CA ILE A 83 10.24 2.73 9.95
C ILE A 83 8.80 3.23 9.86
N ASP A 84 8.42 3.72 8.68
CA ASP A 84 7.05 4.02 8.32
C ASP A 84 6.68 3.23 7.06
N ALA A 85 5.40 2.95 6.88
CA ALA A 85 4.88 2.31 5.69
C ALA A 85 3.47 2.76 5.36
N TYR A 86 3.19 2.94 4.07
CA TYR A 86 1.89 3.42 3.61
C TYR A 86 1.58 2.96 2.18
N VAL A 87 0.30 2.98 1.84
CA VAL A 87 -0.22 2.83 0.47
C VAL A 87 -0.93 4.11 0.03
N ARG A 88 -1.14 4.23 -1.28
CA ARG A 88 -1.88 5.33 -1.93
C ARG A 88 -3.04 4.73 -2.71
N PRO A 89 -4.27 4.74 -2.18
CA PRO A 89 -5.45 4.37 -2.94
C PRO A 89 -5.67 5.36 -4.08
N THR A 90 -5.97 4.89 -5.28
CA THR A 90 -6.36 5.73 -6.42
C THR A 90 -7.77 5.34 -6.84
N ILE A 91 -8.65 6.34 -6.86
CA ILE A 91 -10.04 6.20 -7.28
C ILE A 91 -10.14 6.60 -8.75
N TYR A 92 -10.88 5.80 -9.52
CA TYR A 92 -11.27 6.10 -10.89
C TYR A 92 -12.78 6.32 -10.92
N ASP A 93 -13.22 7.45 -11.49
CA ASP A 93 -14.64 7.71 -11.72
C ASP A 93 -15.10 7.13 -13.06
N LYS A 94 -16.42 7.10 -13.27
CA LYS A 94 -17.04 6.58 -14.50
C LYS A 94 -16.82 7.45 -15.75
N HIS A 95 -16.10 8.56 -15.64
CA HIS A 95 -15.78 9.45 -16.75
C HIS A 95 -14.32 9.28 -17.21
N GLY A 96 -13.59 8.34 -16.62
CA GLY A 96 -12.18 8.09 -16.92
C GLY A 96 -11.21 9.04 -16.21
N ASN A 97 -11.68 9.82 -15.22
CA ASN A 97 -10.78 10.58 -14.37
C ASN A 97 -10.25 9.70 -13.25
N GLN A 98 -9.08 10.05 -12.71
CA GLN A 98 -8.47 9.37 -11.58
C GLN A 98 -7.97 10.38 -10.56
N ALA A 99 -8.02 10.01 -9.28
CA ALA A 99 -7.50 10.81 -8.20
C ALA A 99 -6.90 9.93 -7.10
N THR A 100 -5.71 10.30 -6.63
CA THR A 100 -4.97 9.55 -5.61
C THR A 100 -5.22 10.14 -4.23
N LEU A 101 -5.48 9.28 -3.26
CA LEU A 101 -5.73 9.63 -1.86
C LEU A 101 -4.40 9.75 -1.10
N GLY A 102 -4.39 10.60 -0.09
CA GLY A 102 -3.26 10.85 0.80
C GLY A 102 -2.21 11.80 0.24
N VAL A 103 -2.37 12.30 -0.99
CA VAL A 103 -1.51 13.33 -1.56
C VAL A 103 -2.07 14.71 -1.25
N SER A 104 -1.21 15.74 -1.23
CA SER A 104 -1.66 17.10 -1.00
C SER A 104 -2.66 17.55 -2.06
N VAL A 105 -3.77 18.14 -1.60
CA VAL A 105 -4.78 18.75 -2.47
C VAL A 105 -4.90 20.22 -2.09
N LYS A 106 -4.49 21.11 -3.00
CA LYS A 106 -4.29 22.54 -2.73
C LYS A 106 -3.38 22.73 -1.50
N ASN A 107 -3.91 23.30 -0.41
CA ASN A 107 -3.18 23.56 0.84
C ASN A 107 -3.49 22.53 1.95
N ASN A 108 -4.25 21.48 1.65
CA ASN A 108 -4.58 20.43 2.62
C ASN A 108 -3.66 19.23 2.41
N LEU A 109 -3.12 18.72 3.53
CA LEU A 109 -2.34 17.48 3.57
C LEU A 109 -3.19 16.42 4.26
N PRO A 110 -3.83 15.50 3.51
CA PRO A 110 -4.56 14.38 4.09
C PRO A 110 -3.63 13.41 4.82
N LEU A 111 -4.19 12.58 5.71
CA LEU A 111 -3.43 11.52 6.36
C LEU A 111 -2.91 10.50 5.33
N SER A 112 -1.76 9.89 5.64
CA SER A 112 -1.31 8.69 4.95
C SER A 112 -2.23 7.51 5.26
N TYR A 113 -2.26 6.51 4.37
CA TYR A 113 -3.00 5.26 4.58
C TYR A 113 -2.00 4.17 4.92
N GLY A 114 -1.68 4.02 6.20
CA GLY A 114 -0.59 3.15 6.61
C GLY A 114 -0.37 3.10 8.10
N LEU A 115 0.88 2.85 8.49
CA LEU A 115 1.30 2.84 9.88
C LEU A 115 0.93 4.18 10.56
N LEU A 116 0.77 4.14 11.88
CA LEU A 116 0.45 5.28 12.76
C LEU A 116 -0.95 5.90 12.57
N SER A 117 -1.67 5.55 11.50
CA SER A 117 -2.95 6.17 11.15
C SER A 117 -4.08 5.14 10.99
N HIS A 118 -3.81 4.02 10.32
CA HIS A 118 -4.86 3.06 9.96
C HIS A 118 -4.52 1.61 10.34
N ILE A 119 -3.25 1.29 10.53
CA ILE A 119 -2.81 -0.06 10.88
C ILE A 119 -1.64 -0.04 11.86
N PHE A 120 -1.65 -0.98 12.80
CA PHE A 120 -0.54 -1.32 13.66
C PHE A 120 -0.04 -2.74 13.35
N LEU A 121 1.28 -2.88 13.26
CA LEU A 121 1.95 -4.13 12.91
C LEU A 121 3.10 -4.39 13.88
N ALA A 122 3.06 -5.53 14.56
CA ALA A 122 4.11 -5.93 15.48
C ALA A 122 4.28 -7.46 15.54
N PHE A 123 5.23 -7.88 16.38
CA PHE A 123 5.32 -9.25 16.85
C PHE A 123 5.12 -9.27 18.36
N ASP A 124 4.36 -10.23 18.88
CA ASP A 124 4.19 -10.40 20.31
C ASP A 124 5.47 -10.99 20.96
N GLY A 125 5.46 -11.14 22.30
CA GLY A 125 6.58 -11.72 23.05
C GLY A 125 6.90 -13.19 22.71
N THR A 126 6.04 -13.86 21.94
CA THR A 126 6.22 -15.23 21.43
C THR A 126 6.67 -15.28 19.97
N GLY A 127 6.73 -14.12 19.29
CA GLY A 127 7.06 -13.99 17.87
C GLY A 127 5.88 -14.20 16.93
N GLN A 128 4.64 -14.20 17.43
CA GLN A 128 3.44 -14.23 16.60
C GLN A 128 3.13 -12.85 16.02
N GLU A 129 2.60 -12.83 14.80
CA GLU A 129 2.16 -11.61 14.11
C GLU A 129 1.02 -10.94 14.89
N VAL A 130 1.14 -9.64 15.15
CA VAL A 130 0.06 -8.79 15.65
C VAL A 130 -0.30 -7.80 14.55
N ILE A 131 -1.57 -7.82 14.14
CA ILE A 131 -2.13 -6.93 13.11
C ILE A 131 -3.41 -6.32 13.67
N GLU A 132 -3.41 -5.00 13.85
CA GLU A 132 -4.57 -4.27 14.34
C GLU A 132 -4.94 -3.19 13.32
N LEU A 133 -6.21 -3.15 12.93
CA LEU A 133 -6.76 -2.11 12.06
C LEU A 133 -7.50 -1.07 12.90
N MET A 134 -7.44 0.19 12.47
CA MET A 134 -8.29 1.23 13.05
C MET A 134 -9.76 0.95 12.69
N GLY A 135 -10.59 0.83 13.71
CA GLY A 135 -12.02 0.59 13.61
C GLY A 135 -12.84 1.87 13.41
N PRO A 136 -14.15 1.73 13.16
CA PRO A 136 -15.05 2.86 12.91
C PRO A 136 -15.17 3.83 14.10
N GLY A 137 -14.99 3.38 15.34
CA GLY A 137 -15.01 4.22 16.53
C GLY A 137 -13.64 4.74 16.97
N GLY A 138 -12.58 4.47 16.20
CA GLY A 138 -11.20 4.79 16.55
C GLY A 138 -10.54 3.77 17.48
N GLU A 139 -11.18 2.62 17.72
CA GLU A 139 -10.59 1.47 18.41
C GLU A 139 -9.61 0.69 17.52
N GLU A 140 -8.65 0.02 18.13
CA GLU A 140 -7.77 -0.92 17.45
C GLU A 140 -8.43 -2.31 17.45
N ILE A 141 -8.65 -2.87 16.25
CA ILE A 141 -9.31 -4.16 16.05
C ILE A 141 -8.26 -5.19 15.66
N ASP A 142 -8.03 -6.17 16.54
CA ASP A 142 -7.13 -7.29 16.28
C ASP A 142 -7.68 -8.18 15.15
N VAL A 143 -6.93 -8.23 14.05
CA VAL A 143 -7.18 -9.05 12.87
C VAL A 143 -6.02 -10.02 12.59
N SER A 144 -5.19 -10.29 13.61
CA SER A 144 -3.98 -11.11 13.54
C SER A 144 -4.23 -12.53 13.05
N ASN A 145 -5.44 -13.07 13.20
CA ASN A 145 -5.82 -14.41 12.73
C ASN A 145 -6.67 -14.40 11.45
N SER A 146 -6.96 -13.24 10.89
CA SER A 146 -7.88 -13.07 9.76
C SER A 146 -7.17 -13.23 8.41
N ARG A 147 -7.76 -13.98 7.48
CA ARG A 147 -7.27 -14.10 6.10
C ARG A 147 -7.79 -12.99 5.19
N HIS A 148 -9.00 -12.54 5.47
CA HIS A 148 -9.69 -11.42 4.82
C HIS A 148 -10.26 -10.51 5.90
N LEU A 149 -10.61 -9.29 5.53
CA LEU A 149 -11.20 -8.31 6.42
C LEU A 149 -12.42 -8.90 7.14
N PRO A 150 -12.36 -9.04 8.48
CA PRO A 150 -13.50 -9.53 9.25
C PRO A 150 -14.58 -8.43 9.36
N SER A 151 -15.82 -8.85 9.57
CA SER A 151 -16.98 -7.94 9.61
C SER A 151 -16.83 -6.85 10.68
N GLU A 152 -16.22 -7.19 11.82
CA GLU A 152 -16.03 -6.24 12.93
C GLU A 152 -15.08 -5.10 12.55
N ALA A 153 -14.14 -5.35 11.63
CA ALA A 153 -13.16 -4.37 11.15
C ALA A 153 -13.68 -3.51 9.97
N LYS A 154 -14.91 -3.73 9.49
CA LYS A 154 -15.48 -2.90 8.43
C LYS A 154 -15.77 -1.49 8.95
N LEU A 155 -15.36 -0.49 8.19
CA LEU A 155 -15.64 0.91 8.50
C LEU A 155 -17.08 1.25 8.12
N THR A 156 -17.78 1.94 9.02
CA THR A 156 -19.08 2.58 8.75
C THR A 156 -18.93 4.10 8.57
N GLU A 157 -17.85 4.65 9.11
CA GLU A 157 -17.40 6.02 8.90
C GLU A 157 -15.88 6.07 8.72
N ALA A 158 -15.39 6.99 7.87
CA ALA A 158 -13.96 7.21 7.70
C ALA A 158 -13.70 8.71 7.42
N LYS A 159 -13.84 9.55 8.45
CA LYS A 159 -13.85 11.02 8.33
C LYS A 159 -12.65 11.59 7.57
N SER A 160 -11.44 11.04 7.78
CA SER A 160 -10.24 11.46 7.05
C SER A 160 -10.32 11.12 5.56
N THR A 161 -10.72 9.89 5.24
CA THR A 161 -10.93 9.43 3.85
C THR A 161 -12.01 10.24 3.16
N ASP A 162 -13.13 10.47 3.85
CA ASP A 162 -14.24 11.28 3.36
C ASP A 162 -13.80 12.68 3.02
N LYS A 163 -13.08 13.33 3.94
CA LYS A 163 -12.58 14.68 3.70
C LYS A 163 -11.60 14.73 2.53
N ASN A 164 -10.77 13.71 2.37
CA ASN A 164 -9.85 13.63 1.25
C ASN A 164 -10.61 13.51 -0.09
N ILE A 165 -11.62 12.65 -0.19
CA ILE A 165 -12.42 12.48 -1.41
C ILE A 165 -13.18 13.77 -1.73
N GLU A 166 -13.80 14.41 -0.72
CA GLU A 166 -14.46 15.71 -0.89
C GLU A 166 -13.52 16.76 -1.48
N LEU A 167 -12.29 16.87 -0.96
CA LEU A 167 -11.28 17.79 -1.49
C LEU A 167 -10.92 17.51 -2.95
N LEU A 168 -10.83 16.23 -3.35
CA LEU A 168 -10.54 15.84 -4.73
C LEU A 168 -11.69 16.18 -5.68
N ILE A 169 -12.94 16.06 -5.22
CA ILE A 169 -14.14 16.50 -5.95
C ILE A 169 -14.16 18.03 -6.08
N GLU A 170 -13.91 18.76 -4.99
CA GLU A 170 -13.84 20.23 -4.98
C GLU A 170 -12.68 20.79 -5.83
N ASP A 171 -11.62 20.01 -6.01
CA ASP A 171 -10.50 20.33 -6.91
C ASP A 171 -10.83 20.00 -8.38
N GLY A 172 -11.93 19.29 -8.64
CA GLY A 172 -12.37 18.90 -9.97
C GLY A 172 -11.63 17.69 -10.55
N GLN A 173 -10.89 16.93 -9.73
CA GLN A 173 -10.21 15.72 -10.17
C GLN A 173 -11.16 14.52 -10.34
N LEU A 174 -12.26 14.52 -9.59
CA LEU A 174 -13.31 13.50 -9.65
C LEU A 174 -14.64 14.15 -10.04
N LYS A 175 -15.43 13.42 -10.84
CA LYS A 175 -16.73 13.86 -11.35
C LYS A 175 -17.82 12.84 -11.04
N ASP A 176 -18.98 13.33 -10.62
CA ASP A 176 -20.17 12.54 -10.28
C ASP A 176 -19.92 11.44 -9.22
N VAL A 177 -18.86 11.59 -8.43
CA VAL A 177 -18.60 10.78 -7.24
C VAL A 177 -19.42 11.36 -6.08
N VAL A 178 -20.28 10.53 -5.47
CA VAL A 178 -21.23 10.97 -4.45
C VAL A 178 -21.19 10.02 -3.26
N LYS A 179 -21.04 10.56 -2.06
CA LYS A 179 -21.16 9.77 -0.82
C LYS A 179 -22.62 9.38 -0.59
N ASP A 180 -22.91 8.10 -0.64
CA ASP A 180 -24.25 7.56 -0.37
C ASP A 180 -24.19 6.07 0.03
N GLU A 181 -25.33 5.52 0.46
CA GLU A 181 -25.44 4.11 0.86
C GLU A 181 -25.60 3.16 -0.33
N LYS A 182 -25.75 3.67 -1.55
CA LYS A 182 -25.86 2.82 -2.75
C LYS A 182 -24.50 2.26 -3.14
N GLY A 183 -23.46 3.08 -2.95
CA GLY A 183 -22.09 2.74 -3.29
C GLY A 183 -21.93 2.44 -4.78
N SER A 184 -20.84 1.75 -5.09
CA SER A 184 -20.49 1.31 -6.43
C SER A 184 -20.29 -0.22 -6.43
N PRO A 185 -21.36 -1.02 -6.40
CA PRO A 185 -21.26 -2.49 -6.25
C PRO A 185 -20.43 -3.16 -7.35
N GLU A 186 -20.41 -2.57 -8.55
CA GLU A 186 -19.64 -3.06 -9.70
C GLU A 186 -18.20 -2.52 -9.75
N ALA A 187 -17.79 -1.66 -8.82
CA ALA A 187 -16.42 -1.13 -8.82
C ALA A 187 -15.39 -2.23 -8.59
N GLU A 188 -14.34 -2.25 -9.41
CA GLU A 188 -13.22 -3.15 -9.24
C GLU A 188 -12.29 -2.66 -8.12
N ILE A 189 -11.75 -3.58 -7.32
CA ILE A 189 -10.70 -3.26 -6.34
C ILE A 189 -9.43 -4.03 -6.73
N VAL A 190 -8.37 -3.30 -7.07
CA VAL A 190 -7.07 -3.82 -7.46
C VAL A 190 -6.09 -3.64 -6.30
N TYR A 191 -5.78 -4.75 -5.63
CA TYR A 191 -4.90 -4.83 -4.46
C TYR A 191 -3.43 -4.93 -4.85
N ASN A 192 -2.50 -4.40 -4.04
CA ASN A 192 -1.07 -4.44 -4.35
C ASN A 192 -0.16 -4.51 -3.12
N VAL A 193 0.19 -5.75 -2.75
CA VAL A 193 1.09 -6.04 -1.62
C VAL A 193 2.59 -6.08 -2.02
N GLU A 194 2.97 -5.49 -3.16
CA GLU A 194 4.39 -5.29 -3.49
C GLU A 194 5.00 -4.27 -2.53
N LEU A 195 6.17 -4.55 -1.95
CA LEU A 195 6.89 -3.55 -1.15
C LEU A 195 7.91 -2.80 -2.02
N LYS A 196 7.93 -1.48 -1.90
CA LYS A 196 8.93 -0.60 -2.52
C LYS A 196 9.47 0.37 -1.50
N LYS A 197 10.70 0.84 -1.71
CA LYS A 197 11.19 1.99 -0.97
C LYS A 197 10.32 3.21 -1.26
N GLY A 198 9.86 3.86 -0.21
CA GLY A 198 9.23 5.16 -0.29
C GLY A 198 10.29 6.25 -0.48
N GLU A 199 9.82 7.42 -0.90
CA GLU A 199 10.62 8.65 -0.94
C GLU A 199 10.66 9.33 0.43
#